data_AF-A0A852L895-F1
#
_entry.id   AF-A0A852L895-F1
#
_cell.length_a   1.000
_cell.length_b   1.000
_cell.length_c   1.000
_cell.angle_alpha   90.00
_cell.angle_beta   90.00
_cell.angle_gamma   90.00
#
_symmetry.space_group_name_H-M   'P 1'
#
loop_
_entity.id
_entity.type
_entity.pdbx_description
1 polymer ?
#
loop_
_entity_poly.entity_id
_entity_poly.type
_entity_poly.pdbx_seq_one_letter_code
_entity_poly.pdbx_strand_id
1 'polypeptide(L)'
;AHLWVKNCKELLPSSYKKERLDQPLQASFWLKNFKSSNERFLQEIKTQQRYVWGKRESTEQGRPLAEVVEQGLARVRVASDAVGVVLKELKQQSHVGSFRLLVAVDGVNALWGRTTLKKEDKSPVSPEELTLVYNLRKLMVNDWKGGAIVTTLSQTGSLFKPASAYLPQELLGKEGFDALDPFVPIPVPNYSPKEFESCYRYYLDRKWLQHEKAHTEDGKEELRFLSGSNPRQLERLVAPL
;
A
#
# COMPACT_ATOMS: atom_id res chain seq x y z
N ALA A 1 2.68 -0.44 -1.34
CA ALA A 1 2.67 -0.61 -2.82
C ALA A 1 3.94 -1.26 -3.38
N HIS A 2 5.13 -1.04 -2.81
CA HIS A 2 6.40 -1.61 -3.34
C HIS A 2 6.41 -3.12 -3.57
N LEU A 3 5.64 -3.90 -2.81
CA LEU A 3 5.55 -5.37 -2.98
C LEU A 3 4.92 -5.79 -4.32
N TRP A 4 4.18 -4.90 -4.99
CA TRP A 4 3.57 -5.18 -6.30
C TRP A 4 4.49 -4.85 -7.47
N VAL A 5 5.70 -4.31 -7.24
CA VAL A 5 6.62 -3.93 -8.33
C VAL A 5 7.99 -4.61 -8.24
N LYS A 6 8.15 -5.54 -7.29
CA LYS A 6 9.36 -6.35 -7.09
C LYS A 6 9.02 -7.72 -6.53
N ASN A 7 9.95 -8.68 -6.70
CA ASN A 7 9.89 -10.01 -6.09
C ASN A 7 8.56 -10.77 -6.30
N CYS A 8 7.89 -10.53 -7.44
CA CYS A 8 6.71 -11.29 -7.82
C CYS A 8 7.17 -12.63 -8.41
N LYS A 9 6.88 -13.73 -7.70
CA LYS A 9 7.28 -15.09 -8.13
C LYS A 9 6.53 -15.58 -9.36
N GLU A 10 5.29 -15.13 -9.52
CA GLU A 10 4.40 -15.52 -10.59
C GLU A 10 3.84 -14.27 -11.25
N LEU A 11 3.98 -14.19 -12.56
CA LEU A 11 3.50 -13.10 -13.39
C LEU A 11 2.83 -13.73 -14.60
N LEU A 12 1.53 -13.52 -14.77
CA LEU A 12 0.75 -14.19 -15.81
C LEU A 12 0.19 -13.16 -16.80
N PRO A 13 0.07 -13.48 -18.10
CA PRO A 13 -0.73 -12.66 -19.00
C PRO A 13 -2.17 -12.55 -18.51
N SER A 14 -2.71 -11.33 -18.46
CA SER A 14 -4.08 -11.12 -17.99
C SER A 14 -5.09 -11.72 -18.95
N SER A 15 -6.06 -12.45 -18.40
CA SER A 15 -7.19 -13.00 -19.17
C SER A 15 -8.16 -11.92 -19.64
N TYR A 16 -8.23 -10.80 -18.94
CA TYR A 16 -9.14 -9.69 -19.25
C TYR A 16 -8.52 -8.71 -20.25
N LYS A 17 -7.24 -8.37 -20.10
CA LYS A 17 -6.56 -7.44 -21.00
C LYS A 17 -5.17 -7.93 -21.40
N LYS A 18 -5.01 -8.32 -22.66
CA LYS A 18 -3.81 -9.00 -23.18
C LYS A 18 -2.50 -8.22 -23.02
N GLU A 19 -2.54 -6.88 -22.99
CA GLU A 19 -1.34 -6.06 -22.79
C GLU A 19 -0.90 -5.97 -21.31
N ARG A 20 -1.65 -6.59 -20.39
CA ARG A 20 -1.37 -6.54 -18.95
C ARG A 20 -0.90 -7.87 -18.38
N LEU A 21 -0.27 -7.76 -17.22
CA LEU A 21 0.29 -8.83 -16.44
C LEU A 21 -0.36 -8.85 -15.06
N ASP A 22 -0.88 -10.02 -14.71
CA ASP A 22 -1.54 -10.33 -13.47
C ASP A 22 -0.55 -10.87 -12.43
N GLN A 23 -0.83 -10.55 -11.17
CA GLN A 23 0.01 -10.83 -10.00
C GLN A 23 -0.83 -11.61 -8.99
N PRO A 24 -1.17 -12.87 -9.32
CA PRO A 24 -2.26 -13.60 -8.67
C PRO A 24 -2.00 -13.83 -7.17
N LEU A 25 -0.74 -14.07 -6.78
CA LEU A 25 -0.35 -14.26 -5.37
C LEU A 25 -0.51 -12.96 -4.56
N GLN A 26 -0.04 -11.84 -5.09
CA GLN A 26 -0.17 -10.53 -4.45
C GLN A 26 -1.64 -10.11 -4.34
N ALA A 27 -2.43 -10.38 -5.39
CA ALA A 27 -3.84 -10.09 -5.42
C ALA A 27 -4.63 -10.92 -4.41
N SER A 28 -4.39 -12.24 -4.35
CA SER A 28 -5.05 -13.14 -3.39
C SER A 28 -4.70 -12.78 -1.95
N PHE A 29 -3.42 -12.49 -1.66
CA PHE A 29 -3.01 -12.01 -0.34
C PHE A 29 -3.72 -10.71 0.06
N TRP A 30 -3.82 -9.76 -0.87
CA TRP A 30 -4.56 -8.51 -0.62
C TRP A 30 -6.06 -8.77 -0.38
N LEU A 31 -6.72 -9.58 -1.22
CA LEU A 31 -8.13 -9.92 -1.09
C LEU A 31 -8.45 -10.57 0.26
N LYS A 32 -7.57 -11.46 0.75
CA LYS A 32 -7.75 -12.14 2.03
C LYS A 32 -7.78 -11.13 3.18
N ASN A 33 -6.80 -10.22 3.21
CA ASN A 33 -6.73 -9.19 4.24
C ASN A 33 -7.89 -8.19 4.10
N PHE A 34 -8.23 -7.81 2.86
CA PHE A 34 -9.33 -6.90 2.57
C PHE A 34 -10.68 -7.48 3.04
N LYS A 35 -10.91 -8.78 2.83
CA LYS A 35 -12.10 -9.49 3.34
C LYS A 35 -12.20 -9.38 4.86
N SER A 36 -11.14 -9.77 5.57
CA SER A 36 -11.14 -9.77 7.04
C SER A 36 -11.38 -8.39 7.64
N SER A 37 -10.85 -7.33 7.01
CA SER A 37 -11.02 -5.96 7.54
C SER A 37 -12.39 -5.33 7.24
N ASN A 38 -13.11 -5.81 6.22
CA ASN A 38 -14.29 -5.11 5.68
C ASN A 38 -15.51 -6.03 5.50
N GLU A 39 -15.54 -7.18 6.17
CA GLU A 39 -16.54 -8.24 5.97
C GLU A 39 -17.99 -7.73 5.98
N ARG A 40 -18.32 -6.85 6.94
CA ARG A 40 -19.65 -6.24 7.02
C ARG A 40 -20.02 -5.48 5.74
N PHE A 41 -19.16 -4.56 5.28
CA PHE A 41 -19.46 -3.74 4.10
C PHE A 41 -19.50 -4.56 2.81
N LEU A 42 -18.73 -5.65 2.74
CA LEU A 42 -18.74 -6.54 1.57
C LEU A 42 -20.09 -7.24 1.35
N GLN A 43 -20.87 -7.45 2.41
CA GLN A 43 -22.23 -8.00 2.29
C GLN A 43 -23.26 -6.94 1.88
N GLU A 44 -23.04 -5.69 2.30
CA GLU A 44 -23.97 -4.57 2.04
C GLU A 44 -23.79 -3.97 0.63
N ILE A 45 -22.54 -3.85 0.15
CA ILE A 45 -22.22 -3.29 -1.16
C ILE A 45 -22.57 -4.30 -2.25
N LYS A 46 -23.32 -3.85 -3.27
CA LYS A 46 -23.79 -4.70 -4.37
C LYS A 46 -23.15 -4.32 -5.68
N THR A 47 -22.82 -5.30 -6.51
CA THR A 47 -22.27 -5.07 -7.86
C THR A 47 -23.24 -4.26 -8.72
N GLN A 48 -22.73 -3.26 -9.45
CA GLN A 48 -23.55 -2.42 -10.35
C GLN A 48 -23.64 -2.98 -11.77
N GLN A 49 -22.86 -3.99 -12.09
CA GLN A 49 -22.84 -4.63 -13.41
C GLN A 49 -22.45 -6.11 -13.29
N ARG A 50 -22.67 -6.86 -14.38
CA ARG A 50 -22.24 -8.26 -14.49
C ARG A 50 -20.73 -8.35 -14.74
N TYR A 51 -20.06 -9.27 -14.06
CA TYR A 51 -18.64 -9.57 -14.21
C TYR A 51 -18.44 -11.03 -14.64
N VAL A 52 -17.68 -11.24 -15.72
CA VAL A 52 -17.42 -12.59 -16.27
C VAL A 52 -16.00 -13.01 -15.91
N TRP A 53 -15.87 -14.15 -15.24
CA TRP A 53 -14.59 -14.69 -14.75
C TRP A 53 -14.02 -15.77 -15.68
N GLY A 54 -14.85 -16.31 -16.56
CA GLY A 54 -14.49 -17.35 -17.53
C GLY A 54 -15.69 -17.74 -18.38
N LYS A 55 -15.57 -18.83 -19.14
CA LYS A 55 -16.63 -19.25 -20.08
C LYS A 55 -17.97 -19.62 -19.42
N ARG A 56 -17.93 -20.07 -18.16
CA ARG A 56 -19.10 -20.62 -17.44
C ARG A 56 -19.47 -19.86 -16.18
N GLU A 57 -18.64 -18.90 -15.76
CA GLU A 57 -18.77 -18.25 -14.46
C GLU A 57 -18.86 -16.74 -14.61
N SER A 58 -19.89 -16.20 -13.99
CA SER A 58 -20.12 -14.76 -13.86
C SER A 58 -20.72 -14.44 -12.50
N THR A 59 -20.40 -13.25 -11.99
CA THR A 59 -21.15 -12.64 -10.90
C THR A 59 -22.13 -11.66 -11.53
N GLU A 60 -23.42 -11.89 -11.33
CA GLU A 60 -24.47 -11.03 -11.87
C GLU A 60 -24.54 -9.66 -11.17
N GLN A 61 -25.24 -8.71 -11.78
CA GLN A 61 -25.53 -7.43 -11.16
C GLN A 61 -26.38 -7.61 -9.89
N GLY A 62 -26.14 -6.76 -8.88
CA GLY A 62 -26.89 -6.76 -7.62
C GLY A 62 -26.43 -7.78 -6.59
N ARG A 63 -25.39 -8.56 -6.89
CA ARG A 63 -24.79 -9.52 -5.95
C ARG A 63 -23.88 -8.81 -4.94
N PRO A 64 -23.76 -9.31 -3.70
CA PRO A 64 -22.82 -8.78 -2.73
C PRO A 64 -21.38 -8.76 -3.25
N LEU A 65 -20.63 -7.70 -2.93
CA LEU A 65 -19.23 -7.57 -3.31
C LEU A 65 -18.36 -8.67 -2.67
N ALA A 66 -18.80 -9.25 -1.56
CA ALA A 66 -18.22 -10.45 -0.96
C ALA A 66 -18.06 -11.61 -1.94
N GLU A 67 -19.03 -11.83 -2.85
CA GLU A 67 -18.96 -12.92 -3.84
C GLU A 67 -17.82 -12.71 -4.84
N VAL A 68 -17.55 -11.46 -5.22
CA VAL A 68 -16.41 -11.12 -6.07
C VAL A 68 -15.09 -11.44 -5.37
N VAL A 69 -14.99 -11.08 -4.08
CA VAL A 69 -13.80 -11.35 -3.26
C VAL A 69 -13.59 -12.86 -3.09
N GLU A 70 -14.65 -13.60 -2.80
CA GLU A 70 -14.62 -15.05 -2.66
C GLU A 70 -14.24 -15.76 -3.95
N GLN A 71 -14.75 -15.30 -5.10
CA GLN A 71 -14.37 -15.83 -6.40
C GLN A 71 -12.87 -15.64 -6.67
N GLY A 72 -12.32 -14.46 -6.35
CA GLY A 72 -10.87 -14.19 -6.48
C GLY A 72 -10.01 -15.02 -5.52
N LEU A 73 -10.51 -15.32 -4.32
CA LEU A 73 -9.82 -16.18 -3.34
C LEU A 73 -9.88 -17.66 -3.72
N ALA A 74 -11.03 -18.14 -4.20
CA ALA A 74 -11.21 -19.53 -4.63
C ALA A 74 -10.40 -19.83 -5.90
N ARG A 75 -10.23 -18.85 -6.78
CA ARG A 75 -9.48 -18.98 -8.03
C ARG A 75 -8.43 -17.90 -8.16
N VAL A 76 -7.25 -18.22 -7.64
CA VAL A 76 -6.08 -17.34 -7.60
C VAL A 76 -5.74 -16.73 -8.97
N ARG A 77 -5.98 -17.44 -10.08
CA ARG A 77 -5.76 -16.93 -11.45
C ARG A 77 -6.56 -15.66 -11.78
N VAL A 78 -7.79 -15.52 -11.29
CA VAL A 78 -8.62 -14.33 -11.54
C VAL A 78 -8.55 -13.31 -10.41
N ALA A 79 -7.68 -13.52 -9.42
CA ALA A 79 -7.57 -12.66 -8.25
C ALA A 79 -7.22 -11.21 -8.62
N SER A 80 -6.33 -11.01 -9.60
CA SER A 80 -5.94 -9.66 -10.04
C SER A 80 -7.12 -8.88 -10.64
N ASP A 81 -7.95 -9.56 -11.44
CA ASP A 81 -9.17 -9.00 -12.00
C ASP A 81 -10.21 -8.72 -10.90
N ALA A 82 -10.36 -9.64 -9.94
CA ALA A 82 -11.26 -9.45 -8.79
C ALA A 82 -10.87 -8.22 -7.95
N VAL A 83 -9.57 -7.98 -7.71
CA VAL A 83 -9.11 -6.72 -7.08
C VAL A 83 -9.53 -5.52 -7.92
N GLY A 84 -9.32 -5.57 -9.24
CA GLY A 84 -9.75 -4.50 -10.15
C GLY A 84 -11.24 -4.18 -10.05
N VAL A 85 -12.09 -5.22 -9.98
CA VAL A 85 -13.54 -5.08 -9.79
C VAL A 85 -13.87 -4.45 -8.45
N VAL A 86 -13.25 -4.93 -7.36
CA VAL A 86 -13.46 -4.37 -6.01
C VAL A 86 -13.12 -2.89 -5.97
N LEU A 87 -11.94 -2.48 -6.47
CA LEU A 87 -11.54 -1.08 -6.49
C LEU A 87 -12.47 -0.23 -7.37
N LYS A 88 -12.94 -0.77 -8.49
CA LYS A 88 -13.89 -0.09 -9.39
C LYS A 88 -15.23 0.15 -8.69
N GLU A 89 -15.83 -0.89 -8.11
CA GLU A 89 -17.13 -0.80 -7.44
C GLU A 89 -17.09 0.14 -6.23
N LEU A 90 -16.03 0.06 -5.41
CA LEU A 90 -15.83 0.98 -4.28
C LEU A 90 -15.76 2.43 -4.74
N LYS A 91 -14.95 2.70 -5.77
CA LYS A 91 -14.81 4.05 -6.34
C LYS A 91 -16.15 4.54 -6.88
N GLN A 92 -16.85 3.71 -7.65
CA GLN A 92 -18.13 4.07 -8.27
C GLN A 92 -19.23 4.28 -7.24
N GLN A 93 -19.26 3.55 -6.13
CA GLN A 93 -20.36 3.64 -5.16
C GLN A 93 -20.10 4.61 -3.99
N SER A 94 -18.86 5.05 -3.80
CA SER A 94 -18.47 5.98 -2.73
C SER A 94 -19.29 7.29 -2.69
N HIS A 95 -19.76 7.78 -3.83
CA HIS A 95 -20.53 9.02 -3.92
C HIS A 95 -21.99 8.90 -3.47
N VAL A 96 -22.53 7.68 -3.39
CA VAL A 96 -23.94 7.41 -3.03
C VAL A 96 -24.18 7.66 -1.53
N GLY A 97 -23.12 7.65 -0.72
CA GLY A 97 -23.18 7.93 0.72
C GLY A 97 -23.54 6.73 1.60
N SER A 98 -23.67 5.53 1.02
CA SER A 98 -23.88 4.28 1.76
C SER A 98 -22.67 3.90 2.62
N PHE A 99 -21.47 4.33 2.23
CA PHE A 99 -20.25 4.18 3.02
C PHE A 99 -19.30 5.36 2.76
N ARG A 100 -18.34 5.54 3.67
CA ARG A 100 -17.20 6.46 3.47
C ARG A 100 -15.96 5.65 3.13
N LEU A 101 -15.24 6.05 2.08
CA LEU A 101 -14.08 5.32 1.58
C LEU A 101 -12.77 5.98 2.04
N LEU A 102 -11.90 5.23 2.71
CA LEU A 102 -10.53 5.65 2.98
C LEU A 102 -9.57 4.80 2.14
N VAL A 103 -8.79 5.44 1.28
CA VAL A 103 -7.74 4.76 0.50
C VAL A 103 -6.39 5.06 1.14
N ALA A 104 -5.86 4.09 1.86
CA ALA A 104 -4.56 4.19 2.51
C ALA A 104 -3.48 3.46 1.70
N VAL A 105 -2.49 4.18 1.15
CA VAL A 105 -1.42 3.57 0.33
C VAL A 105 -0.05 3.88 0.90
N ASP A 106 0.60 2.87 1.46
CA ASP A 106 1.98 2.97 1.89
C ASP A 106 2.96 2.85 0.70
N GLY A 107 3.91 3.77 0.60
CA GLY A 107 4.95 3.76 -0.43
C GLY A 107 4.40 4.02 -1.84
N VAL A 108 3.58 5.05 -2.00
CA VAL A 108 2.86 5.38 -3.25
C VAL A 108 3.79 5.66 -4.44
N ASN A 109 5.04 6.06 -4.17
CA ASN A 109 6.09 6.23 -5.16
C ASN A 109 6.42 4.96 -5.96
N ALA A 110 5.97 3.78 -5.52
CA ALA A 110 6.05 2.55 -6.31
C ALA A 110 5.17 2.59 -7.58
N LEU A 111 4.08 3.35 -7.58
CA LEU A 111 3.09 3.32 -8.67
C LEU A 111 3.62 3.95 -9.95
N TRP A 112 4.42 5.00 -9.86
CA TRP A 112 5.03 5.75 -10.98
C TRP A 112 6.54 5.55 -11.10
N GLY A 113 7.10 4.64 -10.32
CA GLY A 113 8.52 4.28 -10.36
C GLY A 113 8.86 3.28 -11.46
N ARG A 114 10.02 2.65 -11.36
CA ARG A 114 10.40 1.50 -12.22
C ARG A 114 10.17 0.20 -11.47
N THR A 115 9.95 -0.90 -12.20
CA THR A 115 9.81 -2.25 -11.61
C THR A 115 11.11 -3.03 -11.74
N THR A 116 11.30 -4.07 -10.93
CA THR A 116 12.37 -5.07 -11.15
C THR A 116 11.87 -6.29 -11.92
N LEU A 117 10.61 -6.29 -12.36
CA LEU A 117 9.97 -7.43 -13.00
C LEU A 117 10.36 -7.49 -14.48
N LYS A 118 10.44 -8.72 -14.99
CA LYS A 118 10.80 -9.01 -16.38
C LYS A 118 9.78 -9.96 -16.98
N LYS A 119 9.51 -9.81 -18.27
CA LYS A 119 8.72 -10.77 -19.05
C LYS A 119 9.55 -12.02 -19.36
N GLU A 120 8.93 -13.02 -19.97
CA GLU A 120 9.60 -14.27 -20.37
C GLU A 120 10.78 -14.02 -21.34
N ASP A 121 10.65 -13.01 -22.22
CA ASP A 121 11.70 -12.57 -23.14
C ASP A 121 12.82 -11.73 -22.46
N LYS A 122 12.78 -11.61 -21.13
CA LYS A 122 13.69 -10.80 -20.28
C LYS A 122 13.57 -9.29 -20.47
N SER A 123 12.64 -8.81 -21.29
CA SER A 123 12.35 -7.38 -21.39
C SER A 123 11.79 -6.84 -20.06
N PRO A 124 12.06 -5.57 -19.70
CA PRO A 124 11.55 -4.97 -18.48
C PRO A 124 10.03 -4.78 -18.56
N VAL A 125 9.36 -4.88 -17.41
CA VAL A 125 7.92 -4.62 -17.29
C VAL A 125 7.69 -3.20 -16.77
N SER A 126 6.90 -2.41 -17.49
CA SER A 126 6.42 -1.10 -17.03
C SER A 126 5.39 -1.26 -15.91
N PRO A 127 5.32 -0.35 -14.92
CA PRO A 127 4.26 -0.40 -13.91
C PRO A 127 2.85 -0.34 -14.50
N GLU A 128 2.65 0.30 -15.64
CA GLU A 128 1.35 0.40 -16.31
C GLU A 128 0.86 -0.92 -16.90
N GLU A 129 1.79 -1.84 -17.19
CA GLU A 129 1.49 -3.19 -17.66
C GLU A 129 1.02 -4.09 -16.50
N LEU A 130 1.21 -3.71 -15.24
CA LEU A 130 0.78 -4.50 -14.09
C LEU A 130 -0.68 -4.20 -13.73
N THR A 131 -1.53 -5.23 -13.74
CA THR A 131 -2.98 -5.06 -13.50
C THR A 131 -3.29 -4.40 -12.15
N LEU A 132 -2.61 -4.80 -11.07
CA LEU A 132 -2.84 -4.22 -9.74
C LEU A 132 -2.42 -2.75 -9.68
N VAL A 133 -1.25 -2.42 -10.23
CA VAL A 133 -0.74 -1.03 -10.25
C VAL A 133 -1.63 -0.15 -11.09
N TYR A 134 -2.03 -0.62 -12.28
CA TYR A 134 -2.94 0.11 -13.16
C TYR A 134 -4.28 0.43 -12.48
N ASN A 135 -4.91 -0.55 -11.83
CA ASN A 135 -6.18 -0.35 -11.13
C ASN A 135 -6.03 0.55 -9.90
N LEU A 136 -4.92 0.45 -9.17
CA LEU A 136 -4.66 1.34 -8.04
C LEU A 136 -4.40 2.78 -8.48
N ARG A 137 -3.66 3.02 -9.57
CA ARG A 137 -3.50 4.36 -10.17
C ARG A 137 -4.86 4.99 -10.48
N LYS A 138 -5.80 4.22 -11.02
CA LYS A 138 -7.18 4.70 -11.27
C LYS A 138 -7.91 5.13 -10.00
N LEU A 139 -7.67 4.46 -8.88
CA LEU A 139 -8.27 4.82 -7.60
C LEU A 139 -7.63 6.09 -7.01
N MET A 140 -6.39 6.42 -7.39
CA MET A 140 -5.68 7.63 -6.96
C MET A 140 -6.14 8.91 -7.66
N VAL A 141 -6.86 8.79 -8.78
CA VAL A 141 -7.49 9.95 -9.43
C VAL A 141 -8.59 10.50 -8.52
N ASN A 142 -8.67 11.83 -8.39
CA ASN A 142 -9.61 12.55 -7.54
C ASN A 142 -10.99 12.81 -8.19
N ASP A 143 -11.41 11.93 -9.10
CA ASP A 143 -12.67 11.98 -9.86
C ASP A 143 -13.86 11.33 -9.11
N TRP A 144 -13.73 11.08 -7.80
CA TRP A 144 -14.76 10.49 -6.95
C TRP A 144 -14.91 11.25 -5.62
N LYS A 145 -16.06 11.07 -4.97
CA LYS A 145 -16.45 11.79 -3.74
C LYS A 145 -16.88 10.80 -2.66
N GLY A 146 -16.93 11.26 -1.41
CA GLY A 146 -17.40 10.44 -0.30
C GLY A 146 -16.28 9.74 0.48
N GLY A 147 -15.04 10.18 0.30
CA GLY A 147 -13.90 9.62 1.00
C GLY A 147 -12.64 10.48 0.91
N ALA A 148 -11.52 9.90 1.33
CA ALA A 148 -10.21 10.53 1.33
C ALA A 148 -9.12 9.54 0.90
N ILE A 149 -8.06 10.06 0.30
CA ILE A 149 -6.85 9.32 -0.05
C ILE A 149 -5.75 9.80 0.88
N VAL A 150 -5.14 8.87 1.62
CA VAL A 150 -3.98 9.15 2.48
C VAL A 150 -2.85 8.25 2.02
N THR A 151 -1.73 8.85 1.60
CA THR A 151 -0.59 8.09 1.11
C THR A 151 0.68 8.49 1.81
N THR A 152 1.65 7.58 1.82
CA THR A 152 2.99 7.85 2.32
C THR A 152 4.00 7.66 1.20
N LEU A 153 5.07 8.43 1.27
CA LEU A 153 6.28 8.16 0.51
C LEU A 153 7.13 7.17 1.31
N SER A 154 7.82 6.28 0.61
CA SER A 154 8.80 5.41 1.25
C SER A 154 10.06 5.31 0.42
N GLN A 155 11.18 5.71 1.03
CA GLN A 155 12.52 5.44 0.52
C GLN A 155 12.87 3.96 0.76
N THR A 156 12.53 3.41 1.93
CA THR A 156 12.84 2.02 2.25
C THR A 156 12.07 1.07 1.33
N GLY A 157 12.81 0.29 0.56
CA GLY A 157 12.22 -0.61 -0.42
C GLY A 157 11.82 0.06 -1.75
N SER A 158 12.11 1.35 -1.91
CA SER A 158 12.09 2.01 -3.22
C SER A 158 13.07 1.36 -4.20
N LEU A 159 12.78 1.52 -5.48
CA LEU A 159 13.58 0.94 -6.57
C LEU A 159 14.21 2.08 -7.35
N PHE A 160 15.52 1.96 -7.64
CA PHE A 160 16.25 2.90 -8.49
C PHE A 160 16.18 4.36 -7.99
N LYS A 161 16.17 4.56 -6.66
CA LYS A 161 16.23 5.87 -5.99
C LYS A 161 17.43 5.90 -5.03
N PRO A 162 18.09 7.05 -4.84
CA PRO A 162 19.22 7.15 -3.92
C PRO A 162 18.76 6.96 -2.47
N ALA A 163 19.68 6.51 -1.62
CA ALA A 163 19.38 6.24 -0.20
C ALA A 163 18.94 7.49 0.58
N SER A 164 19.44 8.66 0.17
CA SER A 164 19.18 9.95 0.79
C SER A 164 17.92 10.66 0.28
N ALA A 165 17.24 10.15 -0.75
CA ALA A 165 16.05 10.82 -1.28
C ALA A 165 14.85 10.65 -0.34
N TYR A 166 14.25 11.76 0.05
CA TYR A 166 13.03 11.80 0.88
C TYR A 166 11.99 12.81 0.38
N LEU A 167 12.35 13.70 -0.54
CA LEU A 167 11.45 14.72 -1.03
C LEU A 167 10.38 14.12 -1.96
N PRO A 168 9.13 14.64 -1.93
CA PRO A 168 8.06 14.15 -2.80
C PRO A 168 8.42 14.12 -4.28
N GLN A 169 8.96 15.23 -4.80
CA GLN A 169 9.33 15.34 -6.22
C GLN A 169 10.44 14.36 -6.61
N GLU A 170 11.41 14.12 -5.73
CA GLU A 170 12.51 13.17 -5.98
C GLU A 170 12.00 11.73 -6.03
N LEU A 171 11.14 11.34 -5.09
CA LEU A 171 10.64 9.97 -4.97
C LEU A 171 9.56 9.65 -6.00
N LEU A 172 8.60 10.55 -6.22
CA LEU A 172 7.51 10.38 -7.19
C LEU A 172 8.00 10.55 -8.64
N GLY A 173 9.00 11.41 -8.85
CA GLY A 173 9.34 11.87 -10.19
C GLY A 173 8.26 12.78 -10.79
N LYS A 174 8.46 13.20 -12.04
CA LYS A 174 7.52 14.11 -12.73
C LYS A 174 6.12 13.50 -12.87
N GLU A 175 6.05 12.30 -13.46
CA GLU A 175 4.78 11.60 -13.72
C GLU A 175 3.94 11.39 -12.45
N GLY A 176 4.56 10.93 -11.35
CA GLY A 176 3.85 10.71 -10.10
C GLY A 176 3.46 11.98 -9.36
N PHE A 177 4.26 13.04 -9.49
CA PHE A 177 3.95 14.34 -8.90
C PHE A 177 2.78 14.99 -9.64
N ASP A 178 2.84 15.04 -10.98
CA ASP A 178 1.78 15.59 -11.84
C ASP A 178 0.46 14.82 -11.69
N ALA A 179 0.52 13.49 -11.51
CA ALA A 179 -0.67 12.66 -11.33
C ALA A 179 -1.37 12.86 -9.98
N LEU A 180 -0.65 13.33 -8.95
CA LEU A 180 -1.20 13.58 -7.61
C LEU A 180 -1.52 15.05 -7.37
N ASP A 181 -1.08 15.96 -8.24
CA ASP A 181 -1.33 17.39 -8.11
C ASP A 181 -2.82 17.72 -8.36
N PRO A 182 -3.49 18.51 -7.48
CA PRO A 182 -3.03 19.05 -6.20
C PRO A 182 -3.16 18.07 -5.03
N PHE A 183 -2.13 18.05 -4.16
CA PHE A 183 -2.13 17.31 -2.90
C PHE A 183 -1.62 18.14 -1.71
N VAL A 184 -1.90 17.69 -0.49
CA VAL A 184 -1.42 18.31 0.75
C VAL A 184 -0.18 17.55 1.25
N PRO A 185 1.04 18.10 1.10
CA PRO A 185 2.24 17.48 1.66
C PRO A 185 2.29 17.64 3.18
N ILE A 186 2.53 16.55 3.90
CA ILE A 186 2.67 16.56 5.37
C ILE A 186 4.09 16.08 5.72
N PRO A 187 4.98 16.96 6.22
CA PRO A 187 6.30 16.55 6.69
C PRO A 187 6.19 15.79 8.01
N VAL A 188 6.97 14.72 8.15
CA VAL A 188 7.09 13.93 9.39
C VAL A 188 8.53 14.05 9.88
N PRO A 189 8.84 14.99 10.79
CA PRO A 189 10.19 15.18 11.31
C PRO A 189 10.57 14.09 12.33
N ASN A 190 11.83 14.14 12.77
CA ASN A 190 12.31 13.40 13.93
C ASN A 190 11.60 13.86 15.22
N TYR A 191 11.77 13.10 16.30
CA TYR A 191 11.13 13.43 17.58
C TYR A 191 11.53 14.82 18.08
N SER A 192 10.55 15.54 18.58
CA SER A 192 10.77 16.68 19.47
C SER A 192 11.35 16.20 20.81
N PRO A 193 11.94 17.10 21.62
CA PRO A 193 12.48 16.73 22.93
C PRO A 193 11.43 16.07 23.85
N LYS A 194 10.17 16.51 23.77
CA LYS A 194 9.07 15.95 24.58
C LYS A 194 8.66 14.56 24.11
N GLU A 195 8.60 14.33 22.80
CA GLU A 195 8.27 13.01 22.24
C GLU A 195 9.38 12.00 22.53
N PHE A 196 10.64 12.41 22.40
CA PHE A 196 11.79 11.57 22.76
C PHE A 196 11.73 11.14 24.23
N GLU A 197 11.56 12.09 25.14
CA GLU A 197 11.45 11.81 26.58
C GLU A 197 10.27 10.87 26.88
N SER A 198 9.12 11.09 26.23
CA SER A 198 7.94 10.25 26.40
C SER A 198 8.18 8.81 25.91
N CYS A 199 8.86 8.65 24.77
CA CYS A 199 9.20 7.35 24.20
C CYS A 199 10.24 6.61 25.04
N TYR A 200 11.28 7.31 25.51
CA TYR A 200 12.29 6.78 26.41
C TYR A 200 11.68 6.28 27.73
N ARG A 201 10.82 7.09 28.36
CA ARG A 201 10.08 6.67 29.58
C ARG A 201 9.22 5.44 29.34
N TYR A 202 8.55 5.36 28.18
CA TYR A 202 7.79 4.17 27.83
C TYR A 202 8.66 2.91 27.80
N TYR A 203 9.88 2.97 27.24
CA TYR A 203 10.80 1.84 27.26
C TYR A 203 11.26 1.47 28.67
N LEU A 204 11.50 2.45 29.54
CA LEU A 204 11.82 2.20 30.96
C LEU A 204 10.65 1.53 31.70
N ASP A 205 9.44 2.04 31.54
CA ASP A 205 8.23 1.53 32.20
C ASP A 205 7.92 0.09 31.78
N ARG A 206 8.19 -0.24 30.51
CA ARG A 206 8.06 -1.61 29.98
C ARG A 206 9.21 -2.52 30.39
N LYS A 207 10.22 -2.01 31.12
CA LYS A 207 11.48 -2.71 31.39
C LYS A 207 12.08 -3.26 30.10
N TRP A 208 12.02 -2.46 29.02
CA TRP A 208 12.60 -2.85 27.75
C TRP A 208 14.12 -2.67 27.77
N LEU A 209 14.57 -1.56 28.36
CA LEU A 209 15.98 -1.27 28.60
C LEU A 209 16.47 -2.08 29.80
N GLN A 210 17.39 -3.03 29.58
CA GLN A 210 17.94 -3.87 30.64
C GLN A 210 19.29 -3.37 31.17
N HIS A 211 20.03 -2.66 30.33
CA HIS A 211 21.34 -2.14 30.69
C HIS A 211 21.26 -1.07 31.79
N GLU A 212 21.99 -1.26 32.89
CA GLU A 212 21.92 -0.40 34.09
C GLU A 212 22.18 1.10 33.78
N LYS A 213 23.15 1.38 32.90
CA LYS A 213 23.46 2.77 32.50
C LYS A 213 22.38 3.41 31.63
N ALA A 214 21.46 2.64 31.05
CA ALA A 214 20.37 3.21 30.28
C ALA A 214 19.35 3.94 31.16
N HIS A 215 19.37 3.73 32.48
CA HIS A 215 18.52 4.41 33.47
C HIS A 215 19.08 5.76 33.93
N THR A 216 20.30 6.13 33.53
CA THR A 216 20.92 7.40 33.94
C THR A 216 20.64 8.51 32.93
N GLU A 217 20.75 9.76 33.37
CA GLU A 217 20.63 10.92 32.47
C GLU A 217 21.71 10.91 31.38
N ASP A 218 22.93 10.46 31.71
CA ASP A 218 24.01 10.31 30.73
C ASP A 218 23.64 9.28 29.65
N GLY A 219 23.10 8.12 30.04
CA GLY A 219 22.65 7.11 29.08
C GLY A 219 21.52 7.60 28.19
N LYS A 220 20.62 8.42 28.72
CA LYS A 220 19.55 9.06 27.94
C LYS A 220 20.11 10.04 26.90
N GLU A 221 21.05 10.90 27.29
CA GLU A 221 21.67 11.86 26.37
C GLU A 221 22.54 11.17 25.31
N GLU A 222 23.23 10.08 25.66
CA GLU A 222 23.93 9.23 24.69
C GLU A 222 22.96 8.63 23.66
N LEU A 223 21.85 8.04 24.10
CA LEU A 223 20.82 7.49 23.21
C LEU A 223 20.23 8.58 22.30
N ARG A 224 20.00 9.77 22.85
CA ARG A 224 19.48 10.91 22.10
C ARG A 224 20.45 11.38 21.02
N PHE A 225 21.73 11.46 21.36
CA PHE A 225 22.80 11.88 20.46
C PHE A 225 23.01 10.86 19.34
N LEU A 226 23.19 9.58 19.68
CA LEU A 226 23.44 8.51 18.71
C LEU A 226 22.24 8.26 17.77
N SER A 227 21.01 8.37 18.28
CA SER A 227 19.82 8.23 17.44
C SER A 227 19.56 9.46 16.57
N GLY A 228 20.13 10.62 16.89
CA GLY A 228 19.76 11.91 16.28
C GLY A 228 18.26 12.23 16.45
N SER A 229 17.66 11.74 17.54
CA SER A 229 16.19 11.75 17.78
C SER A 229 15.37 11.09 16.65
N ASN A 230 15.98 10.23 15.83
CA ASN A 230 15.29 9.49 14.79
C ASN A 230 14.57 8.27 15.40
N PRO A 231 13.25 8.11 15.19
CA PRO A 231 12.47 7.02 15.79
C PRO A 231 13.02 5.62 15.49
N ARG A 232 13.40 5.36 14.24
CA ARG A 232 13.92 4.06 13.81
C ARG A 232 15.31 3.80 14.36
N GLN A 233 16.18 4.80 14.39
CA GLN A 233 17.51 4.62 14.97
C GLN A 233 17.44 4.39 16.47
N LEU A 234 16.57 5.11 17.19
CA LEU A 234 16.35 4.88 18.61
C LEU A 234 15.88 3.46 18.87
N GLU A 235 14.85 2.97 18.17
CA GLU A 235 14.34 1.60 18.31
C GLU A 235 15.44 0.56 18.08
N ARG A 236 16.27 0.73 17.05
CA ARG A 236 17.39 -0.17 16.76
C ARG A 236 18.49 -0.14 17.82
N LEU A 237 18.73 1.01 18.45
CA LEU A 237 19.72 1.15 19.51
C LEU A 237 19.22 0.53 20.81
N VAL A 238 17.94 0.68 21.15
CA VAL A 238 17.37 0.14 22.40
C VAL A 238 16.97 -1.32 22.32
N ALA A 239 16.73 -1.87 21.13
CA ALA A 239 16.37 -3.28 20.95
C ALA A 239 17.38 -4.29 21.53
N PRO A 240 18.71 -4.10 21.42
CA PRO A 240 19.70 -4.98 22.05
C PRO A 240 20.14 -4.59 23.47
N LEU A 241 19.57 -3.52 24.07
CA LEU A 241 20.02 -2.95 25.35
C LEU A 241 19.24 -3.43 26.58
#